data_AF-A0A9J7KL45-F1
#
_entry.id   AF-A0A9J7KL45-F1
#
_cell.length_a   1.000
_cell.length_b   1.000
_cell.length_c   1.000
_cell.angle_alpha   90.00
_cell.angle_beta   90.00
_cell.angle_gamma   90.00
#
_symmetry.space_group_name_H-M   'P 1'
#
loop_
_entity.id
_entity.type
_entity.pdbx_description
1 polymer ?
#
loop_
_entity_poly.entity_id
_entity_poly.type
_entity_poly.pdbx_seq_one_letter_code
_entity_poly.pdbx_strand_id
1 'polypeptide(L)'
;MGASMASVQSSQEQAFIDQIVPSNTPVLLGMTCDKITGNGDDSGCGWEGDEPVTYANWRSGEPTFTGKKKKRYTVTRNGEWYTVGENDKHYVVCERPDLDSTTQTAINTLVPKVDPTPPGGASDHSGSEESNSTSAGSGSDKAKKSKKSSSEEVSAASGK
;
A
#
# COMPACT_ATOMS: atom_id res chain seq x y z
N MET A 1 12.74 16.01 -20.30
CA MET A 1 11.91 14.84 -19.96
C MET A 1 11.83 14.78 -18.44
N GLY A 2 10.62 14.65 -17.88
CA GLY A 2 10.36 14.72 -16.43
C GLY A 2 9.48 13.56 -15.98
N ALA A 3 9.87 12.34 -16.35
CA ALA A 3 9.15 11.10 -16.06
C ALA A 3 10.11 10.12 -15.38
N SER A 4 9.59 9.32 -14.45
CA SER A 4 10.26 8.25 -13.70
C SER A 4 9.68 6.89 -14.08
N MET A 5 10.33 5.79 -13.67
CA MET A 5 9.68 4.48 -13.75
C MET A 5 8.46 4.46 -12.84
N ALA A 6 7.38 3.82 -13.31
CA ALA A 6 6.10 3.87 -12.61
C ALA A 6 6.18 3.21 -11.24
N SER A 7 5.70 3.94 -10.23
CA SER A 7 5.29 3.42 -8.94
C SER A 7 3.84 2.93 -9.02
N VAL A 8 3.43 2.08 -8.08
CA VAL A 8 2.04 1.65 -7.95
C VAL A 8 1.63 1.73 -6.48
N GLN A 9 0.83 2.74 -6.15
CA GLN A 9 0.41 3.08 -4.80
C GLN A 9 -1.04 2.68 -4.52
N SER A 10 -1.75 2.15 -5.52
CA SER A 10 -3.15 1.74 -5.36
C SER A 10 -3.58 0.66 -6.35
N SER A 11 -4.68 -0.03 -6.03
CA SER A 11 -5.33 -0.95 -6.96
C SER A 11 -5.83 -0.27 -8.24
N GLN A 12 -6.15 1.03 -8.15
CA GLN A 12 -6.64 1.84 -9.25
C GLN A 12 -5.51 2.14 -10.24
N GLU A 13 -4.32 2.46 -9.73
CA GLU A 13 -3.12 2.60 -10.56
C GLU A 13 -2.72 1.28 -11.21
N GLN A 14 -2.79 0.16 -10.48
CA GLN A 14 -2.53 -1.15 -11.07
C GLN A 14 -3.51 -1.45 -12.22
N ALA A 15 -4.81 -1.19 -12.02
CA ALA A 15 -5.81 -1.37 -13.06
C ALA A 15 -5.59 -0.45 -14.26
N PHE A 16 -5.12 0.79 -14.04
CA PHE A 16 -4.75 1.70 -15.12
C PHE A 16 -3.58 1.15 -15.95
N ILE A 17 -2.54 0.60 -15.30
CA ILE A 17 -1.44 -0.07 -16.00
C ILE A 17 -1.96 -1.24 -16.84
N ASP A 18 -2.81 -2.09 -16.28
CA ASP A 18 -3.39 -3.23 -16.99
C ASP A 18 -4.26 -2.82 -18.19
N GLN A 19 -4.82 -1.61 -18.17
CA GLN A 19 -5.61 -1.06 -19.28
C GLN A 19 -4.74 -0.54 -20.43
N ILE A 20 -3.61 0.08 -20.13
CA ILE A 20 -2.74 0.71 -21.17
C ILE A 20 -1.71 -0.25 -21.74
N VAL A 21 -1.41 -1.34 -21.04
CA VAL A 21 -0.48 -2.39 -21.47
C VAL A 21 -1.24 -3.44 -22.29
N PRO A 22 -0.69 -3.90 -23.44
CA PRO A 22 -1.33 -4.98 -24.19
C PRO A 22 -1.50 -6.23 -23.33
N SER A 23 -2.65 -6.89 -23.46
CA SER A 23 -2.99 -8.08 -22.65
C SER A 23 -1.83 -9.07 -22.60
N ASN A 24 -1.58 -9.61 -21.41
CA ASN A 24 -0.55 -10.63 -21.17
C ASN A 24 0.90 -10.17 -21.40
N THR A 25 1.15 -8.86 -21.53
CA THR A 25 2.50 -8.29 -21.71
C THR A 25 3.12 -7.96 -20.36
N PRO A 26 4.27 -8.55 -20.01
CA PRO A 26 4.99 -8.20 -18.79
C PRO A 26 5.69 -6.85 -18.93
N VAL A 27 5.51 -5.95 -17.96
CA VAL A 27 6.14 -4.63 -17.93
C VAL A 27 6.88 -4.39 -16.61
N LEU A 28 8.02 -3.71 -16.70
CA LEU A 28 8.85 -3.34 -15.57
C LEU A 28 8.23 -2.15 -14.83
N LEU A 29 8.21 -2.25 -13.50
CA LEU A 29 7.86 -1.17 -12.58
C LEU A 29 9.13 -0.58 -11.95
N GLY A 30 9.00 0.59 -11.33
CA GLY A 30 10.08 1.26 -10.60
C GLY A 30 10.43 0.63 -9.26
N MET A 31 9.85 -0.52 -8.89
CA MET A 31 10.19 -1.20 -7.63
C MET A 31 11.37 -2.14 -7.81
N THR A 32 12.33 -2.04 -6.91
CA THR A 32 13.48 -2.94 -6.83
C THR A 32 13.53 -3.61 -5.46
N CYS A 33 14.01 -4.86 -5.44
CA CYS A 33 14.11 -5.64 -4.22
C CYS A 33 15.56 -6.02 -3.95
N ASP A 34 16.06 -5.74 -2.74
CA ASP A 34 17.39 -6.13 -2.30
C ASP A 34 17.36 -6.67 -0.87
N LYS A 35 18.09 -7.78 -0.64
CA LYS A 35 18.24 -8.37 0.70
C LYS A 35 19.05 -7.51 1.67
N ILE A 36 19.88 -6.57 1.18
CA ILE A 36 20.84 -5.82 2.00
C ILE A 36 20.25 -4.50 2.50
N THR A 37 19.41 -3.85 1.69
CA THR A 37 18.81 -2.56 1.97
C THR A 37 17.30 -2.75 2.00
N GLY A 38 16.76 -3.11 3.16
CA GLY A 38 15.32 -3.00 3.38
C GLY A 38 14.93 -1.52 3.33
N ASN A 39 14.78 -0.98 2.12
CA ASN A 39 14.36 0.39 1.85
C ASN A 39 12.82 0.49 1.71
N GLY A 40 12.10 -0.57 2.07
CA GLY A 40 10.65 -0.62 2.17
C GLY A 40 10.23 -1.67 3.20
N ASP A 41 9.00 -2.18 3.12
CA ASP A 41 8.38 -3.11 4.08
C ASP A 41 9.22 -4.38 4.38
N ASP A 42 8.73 -5.26 5.26
CA ASP A 42 9.41 -6.51 5.66
C ASP A 42 9.83 -7.42 4.47
N SER A 43 9.39 -7.12 3.24
CA SER A 43 9.75 -7.82 2.02
C SER A 43 11.14 -7.47 1.47
N GLY A 44 11.74 -6.33 1.84
CA GLY A 44 13.01 -5.87 1.28
C GLY A 44 12.90 -5.26 -0.12
N CYS A 45 11.73 -4.75 -0.48
CA CYS A 45 11.44 -4.09 -1.75
C CYS A 45 11.07 -2.62 -1.55
N GLY A 46 11.48 -1.74 -2.47
CA GLY A 46 11.17 -0.31 -2.42
C GLY A 46 11.14 0.35 -3.81
N TRP A 47 10.42 1.47 -3.90
CA TRP A 47 10.33 2.28 -5.11
C TRP A 47 11.62 3.08 -5.35
N GLU A 48 11.97 3.32 -6.60
CA GLU A 48 13.15 4.12 -6.97
C GLU A 48 13.05 5.61 -6.58
N GLY A 49 11.84 6.14 -6.35
CA GLY A 49 11.62 7.52 -5.91
C GLY A 49 11.55 7.69 -4.38
N ASP A 50 11.91 6.65 -3.62
CA ASP A 50 11.83 6.60 -2.16
C ASP A 50 10.41 6.79 -1.59
N GLU A 51 9.37 6.64 -2.42
CA GLU A 51 7.99 6.63 -1.94
C GLU A 51 7.75 5.40 -1.05
N PRO A 52 6.90 5.51 -0.01
CA PRO A 52 6.53 4.35 0.78
C PRO A 52 5.81 3.31 -0.08
N VAL A 53 6.04 2.02 0.22
CA VAL A 53 5.27 0.93 -0.39
C VAL A 53 3.93 0.83 0.33
N THR A 54 2.88 1.41 -0.26
CA THR A 54 1.52 1.38 0.32
C THR A 54 0.61 0.34 -0.32
N TYR A 55 1.02 -0.21 -1.46
CA TYR A 55 0.31 -1.22 -2.21
C TYR A 55 1.28 -2.25 -2.76
N ALA A 56 0.88 -3.52 -2.70
CA ALA A 56 1.59 -4.62 -3.35
C ALA A 56 0.61 -5.70 -3.81
N ASN A 57 0.84 -6.21 -5.02
CA ASN A 57 0.07 -7.34 -5.55
C ASN A 57 0.98 -8.48 -5.98
N TRP A 58 1.81 -8.93 -5.04
CA TRP A 58 2.73 -10.04 -5.26
C TRP A 58 2.00 -11.32 -5.67
N ARG A 59 2.49 -11.92 -6.75
CA ARG A 59 2.15 -13.30 -7.09
C ARG A 59 2.55 -14.22 -5.94
N SER A 60 1.80 -15.29 -5.73
CA SER A 60 2.11 -16.28 -4.69
C SER A 60 3.57 -16.77 -4.78
N GLY A 61 4.31 -16.61 -3.69
CA GLY A 61 5.73 -17.00 -3.57
C GLY A 61 6.74 -15.90 -3.95
N GLU A 62 6.28 -14.74 -4.40
CA GLU A 62 7.11 -13.56 -4.65
C GLU A 62 7.05 -12.56 -3.47
N PRO A 63 8.04 -11.66 -3.31
CA PRO A 63 9.27 -11.56 -4.09
C PRO A 63 10.24 -12.73 -3.81
N THR A 64 10.90 -13.22 -4.86
CA THR A 64 11.96 -14.23 -4.73
C THR A 64 13.36 -13.61 -4.84
N PHE A 65 14.18 -13.94 -3.85
CA PHE A 65 15.59 -13.53 -3.77
C PHE A 65 16.54 -14.68 -4.08
N THR A 66 16.17 -15.55 -5.02
CA THR A 66 16.94 -16.76 -5.36
C THR A 66 18.17 -16.43 -6.20
N GLY A 67 19.29 -17.12 -5.93
CA GLY A 67 20.57 -16.91 -6.61
C GLY A 67 21.53 -15.98 -5.88
N LYS A 68 22.74 -15.78 -6.44
CA LYS A 68 23.82 -14.97 -5.84
C LYS A 68 23.58 -13.44 -5.94
N LYS A 69 22.44 -13.00 -6.46
CA LYS A 69 22.18 -11.60 -6.80
C LYS A 69 21.54 -10.86 -5.63
N LYS A 70 22.04 -9.64 -5.39
CA LYS A 70 21.59 -8.75 -4.31
C LYS A 70 20.32 -8.00 -4.72
N LYS A 71 20.31 -7.39 -5.92
CA LYS A 71 19.18 -6.62 -6.47
C LYS A 71 18.35 -7.41 -7.48
N ARG A 72 17.03 -7.24 -7.41
CA ARG A 72 15.98 -7.80 -8.28
C ARG A 72 15.06 -6.68 -8.73
N TYR A 73 14.38 -6.86 -9.85
CA TYR A 73 13.47 -5.87 -10.42
C TYR A 73 12.05 -6.41 -10.46
N THR A 74 11.06 -5.53 -10.29
CA THR A 74 9.65 -5.92 -10.25
C THR A 74 9.01 -5.78 -11.62
N VAL A 75 8.33 -6.83 -12.04
CA VAL A 75 7.51 -6.87 -13.25
C VAL A 75 6.07 -7.13 -12.86
N THR A 76 5.14 -6.44 -13.50
CA THR A 76 3.70 -6.75 -13.42
C THR A 76 3.22 -7.39 -14.71
N ARG A 77 2.32 -8.37 -14.60
CA ARG A 77 1.62 -9.01 -15.71
C ARG A 77 0.21 -9.39 -15.27
N ASN A 78 -0.80 -8.81 -15.89
CA ASN A 78 -2.21 -9.01 -15.53
C ASN A 78 -2.46 -8.71 -14.04
N GLY A 79 -1.94 -7.59 -13.55
CA GLY A 79 -2.07 -7.18 -12.15
C GLY A 79 -1.10 -7.82 -11.17
N GLU A 80 -0.62 -9.05 -11.40
CA GLU A 80 0.25 -9.76 -10.45
C GLU A 80 1.73 -9.42 -10.62
N TRP A 81 2.45 -9.30 -9.51
CA TRP A 81 3.85 -8.87 -9.49
C TRP A 81 4.79 -10.04 -9.24
N TYR A 82 5.93 -10.04 -9.93
CA TYR A 82 7.00 -11.01 -9.71
C TYR A 82 8.36 -10.39 -9.98
N THR A 83 9.40 -11.00 -9.42
CA THR A 83 10.77 -10.48 -9.55
C THR A 83 11.52 -11.10 -10.72
N VAL A 84 12.34 -10.29 -11.39
CA VAL A 84 13.24 -10.71 -12.48
C VAL A 84 14.68 -10.30 -12.20
N GLY A 85 15.61 -10.89 -12.92
CA GLY A 85 17.03 -10.57 -12.83
C GLY A 85 17.40 -9.38 -13.72
N GLU A 86 18.54 -8.78 -13.42
CA GLU A 86 19.09 -7.61 -14.15
C GLU A 86 19.23 -7.77 -15.67
N ASN A 87 19.39 -9.00 -16.17
CA ASN A 87 19.60 -9.26 -17.60
C ASN A 87 18.30 -9.54 -18.36
N ASP A 88 17.16 -9.57 -17.67
CA ASP A 88 15.86 -9.81 -18.27
C ASP A 88 15.33 -8.53 -18.95
N LYS A 89 14.91 -8.65 -20.21
CA LYS A 89 14.43 -7.51 -21.01
C LYS A 89 12.92 -7.40 -20.94
N HIS A 90 12.43 -6.24 -20.51
CA HIS A 90 11.00 -5.93 -20.42
C HIS A 90 10.71 -4.55 -20.97
N TYR A 91 9.46 -4.36 -21.45
CA TYR A 91 8.94 -3.00 -21.66
C TYR A 91 8.85 -2.28 -20.32
N VAL A 92 8.90 -0.96 -20.32
CA VAL A 92 8.84 -0.13 -19.11
C VAL A 92 7.59 0.73 -19.16
N VAL A 93 6.91 0.86 -18.03
CA VAL A 93 5.89 1.90 -17.83
C VAL A 93 6.55 3.04 -17.08
N CYS A 94 6.42 4.26 -17.61
CA CYS A 94 6.89 5.46 -16.95
C CYS A 94 5.70 6.25 -16.42
N GLU A 95 5.86 6.82 -15.23
CA GLU A 95 4.94 7.79 -14.66
C GLU A 95 5.51 9.21 -14.85
N ARG A 96 4.63 10.20 -14.79
CA ARG A 96 5.00 11.61 -14.83
C ARG A 96 4.05 12.37 -13.91
N PRO A 97 4.54 13.34 -13.12
CA PRO A 97 3.67 14.22 -12.36
C PRO A 97 2.74 15.01 -13.28
N ASP A 98 1.47 15.11 -12.90
CA ASP A 98 0.57 16.06 -13.53
C ASP A 98 1.05 17.46 -13.17
N LEU A 99 1.39 18.26 -14.19
CA LEU A 99 1.92 19.62 -14.00
C LEU A 99 0.92 20.55 -13.28
N ASP A 100 -0.37 20.18 -13.30
CA ASP A 100 -1.45 20.92 -12.65
C ASP A 100 -1.69 20.50 -11.19
N SER A 101 -1.09 19.40 -10.71
CA SER A 101 -1.29 18.85 -9.36
C SER A 101 -0.61 19.68 -8.25
N THR A 102 0.42 20.45 -8.58
CA THR A 102 1.09 21.39 -7.66
C THR A 102 0.14 22.49 -7.13
N THR A 103 -0.95 22.73 -7.85
CA THR A 103 -1.99 23.70 -7.47
C THR A 103 -3.08 23.13 -6.56
N GLN A 104 -3.21 21.80 -6.43
CA GLN A 104 -4.29 21.17 -5.66
C GLN A 104 -4.04 21.19 -4.14
N THR A 105 -2.78 21.17 -3.69
CA THR A 105 -2.47 21.26 -2.24
C THR A 105 -2.70 22.67 -1.69
N ALA A 106 -2.57 23.72 -2.51
CA ALA A 106 -2.77 25.10 -2.08
C ALA A 106 -4.25 25.50 -1.92
N ILE A 107 -5.19 24.82 -2.59
CA ILE A 107 -6.62 25.15 -2.54
C ILE A 107 -7.37 24.47 -1.39
N ASN A 108 -6.80 23.44 -0.74
CA ASN A 108 -7.38 22.83 0.46
C ASN A 108 -7.03 23.57 1.77
N THR A 109 -6.18 24.60 1.73
CA THR A 109 -5.79 25.39 2.91
C THR A 109 -6.53 26.73 3.03
N LEU A 110 -7.34 27.12 2.04
CA LEU A 110 -8.09 28.39 2.05
C LEU A 110 -9.56 28.23 2.38
N VAL A 111 -9.98 27.21 3.15
CA VAL A 111 -11.28 27.28 3.83
C VAL A 111 -11.14 28.35 4.91
N PRO A 112 -11.74 29.55 4.79
CA PRO A 112 -11.69 30.52 5.86
C PRO A 112 -12.45 29.90 7.03
N LYS A 113 -11.77 29.73 8.16
CA LYS A 113 -12.41 29.38 9.43
C LYS A 113 -13.41 30.50 9.72
N VAL A 114 -14.69 30.24 9.47
CA VAL A 114 -15.77 31.12 9.90
C VAL A 114 -15.87 30.97 11.41
N ASP A 115 -15.39 31.98 12.13
CA ASP A 115 -15.55 32.08 13.58
C ASP A 115 -17.05 32.20 13.89
N PRO A 116 -17.62 31.38 14.80
CA PRO A 116 -18.98 31.59 15.25
C PRO A 116 -19.02 32.79 16.20
N THR A 117 -19.51 33.93 15.69
CA THR A 117 -19.84 35.10 16.51
C THR A 117 -20.89 34.72 17.57
N PRO A 118 -20.71 35.05 18.85
CA PRO A 118 -21.74 34.83 19.86
C PRO A 118 -22.80 35.94 19.78
N PRO A 119 -24.11 35.62 19.84
CA PRO A 119 -25.13 36.63 20.10
C PRO A 119 -25.21 36.86 21.61
N GLY A 120 -24.90 38.08 22.04
CA GLY A 120 -25.13 38.54 23.41
C GLY A 120 -26.61 38.83 23.67
N GLY A 121 -27.13 38.18 24.72
CA GLY A 121 -28.04 38.75 25.73
C GLY A 121 -29.54 38.83 25.42
N ALA A 122 -30.35 38.05 26.15
CA ALA A 122 -31.28 38.55 27.20
C ALA A 122 -32.13 37.41 27.80
N SER A 123 -32.66 37.70 28.99
CA SER A 123 -33.13 36.85 30.08
C SER A 123 -34.39 35.98 29.91
N ASP A 124 -34.48 35.01 30.83
CA ASP A 124 -35.63 34.62 31.66
C ASP A 124 -36.43 33.32 31.41
N HIS A 125 -36.47 32.55 32.51
CA HIS A 125 -37.53 31.72 33.08
C HIS A 125 -37.84 30.29 32.58
N SER A 126 -37.52 29.36 33.49
CA SER A 126 -38.35 28.25 34.01
C SER A 126 -38.87 27.16 33.07
N GLY A 127 -38.55 25.91 33.41
CA GLY A 127 -39.20 24.72 32.85
C GLY A 127 -38.43 23.45 33.16
N SER A 128 -39.08 22.54 33.85
CA SER A 128 -38.58 21.37 34.57
C SER A 128 -38.59 20.07 33.76
N GLU A 129 -38.05 19.02 34.40
CA GLU A 129 -38.25 17.56 34.17
C GLU A 129 -37.44 16.95 33.02
N GLU A 130 -36.39 16.17 33.31
CA GLU A 130 -36.37 14.78 33.81
C GLU A 130 -36.77 13.76 32.72
N SER A 131 -35.80 12.99 32.22
CA SER A 131 -35.82 11.51 32.35
C SER A 131 -34.63 10.84 31.65
N ASN A 132 -34.06 9.92 32.42
CA ASN A 132 -33.00 8.96 32.12
C ASN A 132 -33.54 7.82 31.23
N SER A 133 -32.76 7.27 30.30
CA SER A 133 -32.86 5.84 29.96
C SER A 133 -31.61 5.28 29.26
N THR A 134 -31.39 4.01 29.53
CA THR A 134 -30.17 3.20 29.40
C THR A 134 -30.24 2.25 28.19
N SER A 135 -29.07 1.85 27.68
CA SER A 135 -28.73 0.54 27.07
C SER A 135 -29.22 0.17 25.64
N ALA A 136 -28.23 -0.08 24.77
CA ALA A 136 -27.91 -1.37 24.08
C ALA A 136 -27.06 -1.01 22.83
N GLY A 137 -25.92 -1.61 22.49
CA GLY A 137 -25.51 -3.00 22.61
C GLY A 137 -25.58 -3.68 21.24
N SER A 138 -24.49 -3.65 20.44
CA SER A 138 -24.11 -4.74 19.51
C SER A 138 -22.76 -4.46 18.87
N GLY A 139 -21.77 -5.26 19.28
CA GLY A 139 -20.53 -5.47 18.53
C GLY A 139 -20.74 -6.51 17.42
N SER A 140 -19.76 -6.60 16.52
CA SER A 140 -19.50 -7.79 15.71
C SER A 140 -18.05 -7.76 15.27
N ASP A 141 -17.23 -8.52 16.01
CA ASP A 141 -15.90 -8.96 15.66
C ASP A 141 -15.87 -9.78 14.36
N LYS A 142 -14.82 -9.62 13.55
CA LYS A 142 -14.34 -10.70 12.67
C LYS A 142 -12.85 -10.95 12.85
N ALA A 143 -12.57 -12.22 13.15
CA ALA A 143 -11.36 -12.76 13.71
C ALA A 143 -10.17 -12.84 12.74
N LYS A 144 -8.97 -12.52 13.26
CA LYS A 144 -7.68 -12.97 12.74
C LYS A 144 -7.48 -14.46 13.07
N LYS A 145 -7.17 -15.28 12.07
CA LYS A 145 -6.76 -16.69 12.27
C LYS A 145 -5.24 -16.79 12.25
N SER A 146 -4.62 -16.81 13.42
CA SER A 146 -3.24 -17.28 13.60
C SER A 146 -3.20 -18.81 13.42
N LYS A 147 -2.29 -19.30 12.57
CA LYS A 147 -1.88 -20.71 12.58
C LYS A 147 -0.49 -20.81 13.21
N LYS A 148 -0.46 -21.59 14.29
CA LYS A 148 0.66 -21.98 15.14
C LYS A 148 1.55 -22.97 14.39
N SER A 149 2.86 -22.71 14.34
CA SER A 149 3.89 -23.67 13.94
C SER A 149 4.11 -24.65 15.10
N SER A 150 4.09 -25.95 14.83
CA SER A 150 4.51 -26.99 15.78
C SER A 150 5.75 -27.67 15.22
N SER A 151 6.83 -27.56 15.98
CA SER A 151 8.05 -28.35 15.86
C SER A 151 7.74 -29.81 16.22
N GLU A 152 8.17 -30.76 15.39
CA GLU A 152 8.34 -32.15 15.79
C GLU A 152 9.81 -32.55 15.54
N GLU A 153 10.42 -33.04 16.62
CA GLU A 153 11.72 -33.72 16.67
C GLU A 153 11.67 -35.02 15.87
N VAL A 154 12.77 -35.35 15.17
CA VAL A 154 12.99 -36.70 14.65
C VAL A 154 14.23 -37.26 15.32
N SER A 155 14.01 -38.13 16.30
CA SER A 155 15.04 -38.91 16.99
C SER A 155 15.59 -39.99 16.06
N ALA A 156 16.91 -40.05 15.95
CA ALA A 156 17.65 -41.08 15.22
C ALA A 156 17.64 -42.41 16.00
N ALA A 157 17.23 -43.50 15.34
CA ALA A 157 17.46 -44.86 15.80
C ALA A 157 18.54 -45.51 14.93
N SER A 158 19.66 -45.86 15.57
CA SER A 158 20.75 -46.64 14.99
C SER A 158 20.33 -48.10 14.84
N GLY A 159 20.64 -48.70 13.69
CA GLY A 159 20.34 -50.10 13.43
C GLY A 159 21.05 -50.62 12.18
N LYS A 160 22.35 -50.87 12.29
CA LYS A 160 23.01 -52.11 11.86
C LYS A 160 24.49 -52.13 12.26
#